data_AF-A0A1Q7AT74-F1
#
_entry.id   AF-A0A1Q7AT74-F1
#
_cell.length_a   1.000
_cell.length_b   1.000
_cell.length_c   1.000
_cell.angle_alpha   90.00
_cell.angle_beta   90.00
_cell.angle_gamma   90.00
#
_symmetry.space_group_name_H-M   'P 1'
#
loop_
_entity.id
_entity.type
_entity.pdbx_description
1 polymer ?
#
loop_
_entity_poly.entity_id
_entity_poly.type
_entity_poly.pdbx_seq_one_letter_code
_entity_poly.pdbx_strand_id
1 'polypeptide(L)'
;MNKGFPAGNARPYWVLAAVVTVLAVAFAVRLRWSPDFGVHAATVERLRESLTHPGNPLVDEDGPSPYYSPYPLLLALIARVTGLSAVTVLAMAGPVVIVVLLWGLRAFVRTLTDRPRAPVLALVFVLVLWGVQPRVWSGFFSLWALPFVTAFPSTLALALTLLLWAGLSRTLDAPARWPRHLGLGLLGALVALVHPVTTAMAGLGALALVAVRARHLPRTAWLGLAAAAGLAVAAITAWPYYSFTGLLSASHELWYCCSRARPSWWRSGGSPAGTRWVGPGPPSRWPASSRSPSSCPVPWPAAMSR
;
A
#
# COMPACT_ATOMS: atom_id res chain seq x y z
N MET A 1 -16.85 22.32 24.01
CA MET A 1 -16.94 21.45 25.20
C MET A 1 -15.60 20.78 25.44
N ASN A 2 -14.78 21.33 26.34
CA ASN A 2 -13.56 20.69 26.81
C ASN A 2 -13.95 19.57 27.77
N LYS A 3 -14.01 18.34 27.27
CA LYS A 3 -14.11 17.17 28.13
C LYS A 3 -12.70 16.82 28.59
N GLY A 4 -12.28 17.44 29.70
CA GLY A 4 -11.13 16.99 30.47
C GLY A 4 -11.47 15.63 31.09
N PHE A 5 -11.20 14.56 30.37
CA PHE A 5 -11.31 13.20 30.87
C PHE A 5 -9.94 12.70 31.35
N PRO A 6 -9.89 11.92 32.43
CA PRO A 6 -8.64 11.37 32.94
C PRO A 6 -7.99 10.56 31.82
N ALA A 7 -6.71 10.85 31.54
CA ALA A 7 -5.88 10.09 30.63
C ALA A 7 -5.77 8.65 31.15
N GLY A 8 -6.72 7.79 30.76
CA GLY A 8 -6.68 6.39 31.12
C GLY A 8 -5.33 5.81 30.72
N ASN A 9 -4.74 5.06 31.65
CA ASN A 9 -3.37 4.58 31.57
C ASN A 9 -3.05 4.00 30.17
N ALA A 10 -2.23 4.69 29.38
CA ALA A 10 -1.87 4.26 28.03
C ALA A 10 -0.88 3.10 28.01
N ARG A 11 -0.35 2.69 29.18
CA ARG A 11 0.66 1.63 29.32
C ARG A 11 0.26 0.30 28.65
N PRO A 12 -0.98 -0.23 28.78
CA PRO A 12 -1.33 -1.52 28.19
C PRO A 12 -1.18 -1.54 26.67
N TYR A 13 -1.53 -0.43 26.01
CA TYR A 13 -1.36 -0.31 24.56
C TYR A 13 0.13 -0.34 24.18
N TRP A 14 0.95 0.44 24.87
CA TRP A 14 2.37 0.53 24.56
C TRP A 14 3.15 -0.75 24.88
N VAL A 15 2.75 -1.49 25.91
CA VAL A 15 3.28 -2.83 26.20
C VAL A 15 2.95 -3.78 25.04
N LEU A 16 1.69 -3.84 24.60
CA LEU A 16 1.30 -4.69 23.47
C LEU A 16 1.99 -4.26 22.17
N ALA A 17 2.08 -2.96 21.91
CA ALA A 17 2.80 -2.41 20.77
C ALA A 17 4.29 -2.81 20.80
N ALA A 18 4.95 -2.71 21.96
CA ALA A 18 6.33 -3.14 22.13
C ALA A 18 6.51 -4.63 21.84
N VAL A 19 5.60 -5.49 22.32
CA VAL A 19 5.61 -6.93 22.01
C VAL A 19 5.51 -7.16 20.50
N VAL A 20 4.58 -6.49 19.81
CA VAL A 20 4.43 -6.62 18.35
C VAL A 20 5.66 -6.13 17.61
N THR A 21 6.29 -5.04 18.06
CA THR A 21 7.55 -4.54 17.49
C THR A 21 8.70 -5.53 17.70
N VAL A 22 8.84 -6.10 18.90
CA VAL A 22 9.86 -7.13 19.18
C VAL A 22 9.66 -8.35 18.29
N LEU A 23 8.41 -8.79 18.09
CA LEU A 23 8.10 -9.87 17.14
C LEU A 23 8.50 -9.48 15.71
N ALA A 24 8.22 -8.25 15.27
CA ALA A 24 8.64 -7.77 13.96
C ALA A 24 10.17 -7.78 13.79
N VAL A 25 10.94 -7.39 14.82
CA VAL A 25 12.41 -7.50 14.83
C VAL A 25 12.84 -8.97 14.75
N ALA A 26 12.23 -9.85 15.53
CA ALA A 26 12.55 -11.28 15.49
C ALA A 26 12.29 -11.89 14.11
N PHE A 27 11.20 -11.50 13.43
CA PHE A 27 10.91 -11.94 12.07
C PHE A 27 11.92 -11.39 11.04
N ALA A 28 12.30 -10.12 11.17
CA ALA A 28 13.32 -9.50 10.32
C ALA A 28 14.68 -10.23 10.43
N VAL A 29 15.07 -10.65 11.64
CA VAL A 29 16.30 -11.41 11.87
C VAL A 29 16.20 -12.85 11.36
N ARG A 30 15.02 -13.48 11.43
CA ARG A 30 14.81 -14.88 10.99
C ARG A 30 14.57 -15.04 9.48
N LEU A 31 14.53 -13.95 8.71
CA LEU A 31 14.52 -13.95 7.23
C LEU A 31 13.39 -14.81 6.60
N ARG A 32 12.17 -14.78 7.19
CA ARG A 32 10.99 -15.47 6.61
C ARG A 32 10.35 -14.59 5.54
N TRP A 33 10.98 -14.53 4.37
CA TRP A 33 10.57 -13.63 3.30
C TRP A 33 9.40 -14.19 2.46
N SER A 34 8.51 -13.30 2.04
CA SER A 34 7.53 -13.59 0.99
C SER A 34 8.23 -13.69 -0.38
N PRO A 35 7.66 -14.42 -1.35
CA PRO A 35 8.13 -14.40 -2.74
C PRO A 35 8.31 -12.97 -3.31
N ASP A 36 7.44 -12.03 -2.94
CA ASP A 36 7.50 -10.64 -3.42
C ASP A 36 8.68 -9.85 -2.84
N PHE A 37 9.34 -10.37 -1.80
CA PHE A 37 10.47 -9.69 -1.17
C PHE A 37 11.62 -9.44 -2.16
N GLY A 38 11.88 -10.40 -3.05
CA GLY A 38 12.92 -10.27 -4.06
C GLY A 38 12.70 -9.07 -4.98
N VAL A 39 11.44 -8.80 -5.34
CA VAL A 39 11.06 -7.65 -6.17
C VAL A 39 11.35 -6.33 -5.45
N HIS A 40 11.00 -6.25 -4.16
CA HIS A 40 11.29 -5.06 -3.36
C HIS A 40 12.79 -4.85 -3.17
N ALA A 41 13.56 -5.92 -2.93
CA ALA A 41 15.01 -5.86 -2.82
C ALA A 41 15.66 -5.40 -4.13
N ALA A 42 15.27 -5.99 -5.27
CA ALA A 42 15.74 -5.58 -6.58
C ALA A 42 15.42 -4.11 -6.89
N THR A 43 14.21 -3.65 -6.53
CA THR A 43 13.81 -2.24 -6.69
C THR A 43 14.74 -1.29 -5.93
N VAL A 44 15.05 -1.62 -4.67
CA VAL A 44 15.97 -0.81 -3.84
C VAL A 44 17.39 -0.85 -4.40
N GLU A 45 17.87 -2.02 -4.84
CA GLU A 45 19.22 -2.16 -5.37
C GLU A 45 19.41 -1.39 -6.69
N ARG A 46 18.46 -1.48 -7.63
CA ARG A 46 18.48 -0.71 -8.88
C ARG A 46 18.52 0.80 -8.63
N LEU A 47 17.70 1.30 -7.70
CA LEU A 47 17.72 2.71 -7.31
C LEU A 47 19.00 3.12 -6.59
N ARG A 48 19.59 2.22 -5.82
CA ARG A 48 20.88 2.45 -5.14
C ARG A 48 21.99 2.65 -6.16
N GLU A 49 21.99 1.89 -7.25
CA GLU A 49 22.93 2.00 -8.36
C GLU A 49 22.71 3.28 -9.19
N SER A 50 21.46 3.55 -9.58
CA SER A 50 21.10 4.70 -10.42
C SER A 50 19.75 5.28 -10.04
N LEU A 51 19.72 6.56 -9.65
CA LEU A 51 18.47 7.26 -9.32
C LEU A 51 17.73 7.77 -10.57
N THR A 52 18.45 8.07 -11.65
CA THR A 52 17.86 8.66 -12.86
C THR A 52 17.47 7.61 -13.89
N HIS A 53 18.23 6.52 -13.97
CA HIS A 53 18.00 5.43 -14.92
C HIS A 53 18.14 4.07 -14.22
N PRO A 54 17.21 3.70 -13.32
CA PRO A 54 17.27 2.43 -12.58
C PRO A 54 16.87 1.19 -13.43
N GLY A 55 16.38 1.35 -14.66
CA GLY A 55 15.81 0.25 -15.47
C GLY A 55 14.50 -0.28 -14.86
N ASN A 56 14.02 -1.46 -15.27
CA ASN A 56 12.88 -2.14 -14.63
C ASN A 56 13.38 -3.16 -13.58
N PRO A 57 12.81 -3.23 -12.37
CA PRO A 57 13.28 -4.16 -11.34
C PRO A 57 12.79 -5.61 -11.53
N LEU A 58 11.85 -5.87 -12.43
CA LEU A 58 11.27 -7.20 -12.68
C LEU A 58 11.82 -7.89 -13.93
N VAL A 59 12.16 -7.10 -14.94
CA VAL A 59 12.56 -7.57 -16.27
C VAL A 59 13.76 -6.75 -16.73
N ASP A 60 14.62 -7.35 -17.55
CA ASP A 60 15.82 -6.70 -18.07
C ASP A 60 15.46 -5.78 -19.25
N GLU A 61 14.80 -4.67 -18.92
CA GLU A 61 14.37 -3.65 -19.87
C GLU A 61 14.59 -2.24 -19.31
N ASP A 62 14.86 -1.29 -20.19
CA ASP A 62 14.94 0.13 -19.86
C ASP A 62 13.54 0.75 -19.90
N GLY A 63 12.78 0.54 -18.83
CA GLY A 63 11.38 0.97 -18.75
C GLY A 63 10.97 1.50 -17.36
N PRO A 64 9.93 2.36 -17.29
CA PRO A 64 9.41 2.84 -16.02
C PRO A 64 8.78 1.71 -15.22
N SER A 65 8.85 1.79 -13.90
CA SER A 65 8.26 0.78 -13.02
C SER A 65 7.42 1.42 -11.91
N PRO A 66 6.20 0.91 -11.65
CA PRO A 66 5.38 1.40 -10.55
C PRO A 66 5.93 1.03 -9.17
N TYR A 67 6.94 0.16 -9.12
CA TYR A 67 7.64 -0.16 -7.88
C TYR A 67 8.52 1.01 -7.40
N TYR A 68 8.91 1.94 -8.27
CA TYR A 68 9.68 3.13 -7.89
C TYR A 68 8.81 4.20 -7.25
N SER A 69 8.40 3.93 -6.01
CA SER A 69 7.68 4.87 -5.15
C SER A 69 8.62 5.60 -4.17
N PRO A 70 8.13 6.61 -3.43
CA PRO A 70 8.96 7.33 -2.47
C PRO A 70 9.59 6.45 -1.39
N TYR A 71 8.96 5.32 -1.07
CA TYR A 71 9.44 4.39 -0.04
C TYR A 71 10.74 3.66 -0.43
N PRO A 72 10.80 2.86 -1.52
CA PRO A 72 12.05 2.25 -1.97
C PRO A 72 13.09 3.29 -2.39
N LEU A 73 12.69 4.49 -2.86
CA LEU A 73 13.63 5.59 -3.07
C LEU A 73 14.35 5.99 -1.77
N LEU A 74 13.60 6.20 -0.69
CA LEU A 74 14.18 6.49 0.62
C LEU A 74 15.10 5.35 1.10
N LEU A 75 14.67 4.10 0.93
CA LEU A 75 15.49 2.94 1.32
C LEU A 75 16.77 2.84 0.48
N ALA A 76 16.71 3.12 -0.82
CA ALA A 76 17.87 3.13 -1.70
C ALA A 76 18.87 4.22 -1.32
N LEU A 77 18.40 5.42 -0.96
CA LEU A 77 19.25 6.49 -0.43
C LEU A 77 19.93 6.07 0.87
N ILE A 78 19.20 5.43 1.79
CA ILE A 78 19.78 4.87 3.03
C ILE A 78 20.84 3.82 2.69
N ALA A 79 20.55 2.89 1.78
CA ALA A 79 21.49 1.85 1.34
C ALA A 79 22.76 2.46 0.71
N ARG A 80 22.60 3.52 -0.09
CA ARG A 80 23.71 4.24 -0.73
C ARG A 80 24.60 4.97 0.28
N VAL A 81 24.01 5.63 1.29
CA VAL A 81 24.77 6.37 2.31
C VAL A 81 25.44 5.43 3.32
N THR A 82 24.78 4.34 3.69
CA THR A 82 25.28 3.40 4.72
C THR A 82 26.17 2.29 4.15
N GLY A 83 26.12 2.05 2.83
CA GLY A 83 26.78 0.91 2.18
C GLY A 83 26.09 -0.43 2.43
N LEU A 84 24.97 -0.46 3.17
CA LEU A 84 24.23 -1.68 3.46
C LEU A 84 23.53 -2.24 2.22
N SER A 85 23.35 -3.56 2.18
CA SER A 85 22.59 -4.23 1.11
C SER A 85 21.11 -3.83 1.13
N ALA A 86 20.45 -3.87 -0.04
CA ALA A 86 19.00 -3.65 -0.13
C ALA A 86 18.21 -4.58 0.82
N VAL A 87 18.61 -5.85 0.93
CA VAL A 87 17.99 -6.84 1.81
C VAL A 87 18.09 -6.40 3.28
N THR A 88 19.27 -5.95 3.72
CA THR A 88 19.48 -5.47 5.09
C THR A 88 18.63 -4.24 5.39
N VAL A 89 18.61 -3.26 4.48
CA VAL A 89 17.82 -2.04 4.66
C VAL A 89 16.33 -2.34 4.72
N LEU A 90 15.81 -3.22 3.86
CA LEU A 90 14.42 -3.67 3.93
C LEU A 90 14.11 -4.44 5.21
N ALA A 91 15.01 -5.31 5.68
CA ALA A 91 14.86 -6.02 6.95
C ALA A 91 14.70 -5.03 8.11
N MET A 92 15.51 -3.97 8.14
CA MET A 92 15.43 -2.92 9.16
C MET A 92 14.18 -2.05 9.00
N ALA A 93 13.72 -1.82 7.77
CA ALA A 93 12.52 -1.04 7.50
C ALA A 93 11.26 -1.71 8.08
N GLY A 94 11.18 -3.04 8.07
CA GLY A 94 10.02 -3.78 8.59
C GLY A 94 9.60 -3.37 10.01
N PRO A 95 10.46 -3.49 11.04
CA PRO A 95 10.15 -3.04 12.39
C PRO A 95 9.77 -1.57 12.49
N VAL A 96 10.43 -0.69 11.71
CA VAL A 96 10.12 0.75 11.69
C VAL A 96 8.71 0.99 11.15
N VAL A 97 8.34 0.36 10.04
CA VAL A 97 6.99 0.43 9.47
C VAL A 97 5.94 -0.06 10.46
N ILE A 98 6.22 -1.13 11.22
CA ILE A 98 5.33 -1.61 12.28
C ILE A 98 5.15 -0.57 13.40
N VAL A 99 6.21 0.11 13.82
CA VAL A 99 6.10 1.20 14.81
C VAL A 99 5.20 2.32 14.29
N VAL A 100 5.35 2.72 13.02
CA VAL A 100 4.50 3.74 12.39
C VAL A 100 3.05 3.26 12.30
N LEU A 101 2.82 1.99 11.96
CA LEU A 101 1.48 1.38 11.90
C LEU A 101 0.79 1.41 13.27
N LEU A 102 1.50 1.00 14.32
CA LEU A 102 0.99 1.01 15.69
C LEU A 102 0.67 2.45 16.11
N TRP A 103 1.60 3.38 15.89
CA TRP A 103 1.36 4.78 16.19
C TRP A 103 0.15 5.36 15.45
N GLY A 104 0.00 5.07 14.15
CA GLY A 104 -1.14 5.45 13.33
C GLY A 104 -2.46 4.87 13.83
N LEU A 105 -2.49 3.57 14.14
CA LEU A 105 -3.67 2.89 14.67
C LEU A 105 -4.14 3.54 15.97
N ARG A 106 -3.23 3.75 16.92
CA ARG A 106 -3.55 4.45 18.16
C ARG A 106 -4.04 5.86 17.89
N ALA A 107 -3.33 6.60 17.03
CA ALA A 107 -3.65 7.98 16.71
C ALA A 107 -5.07 8.12 16.17
N PHE A 108 -5.48 7.22 15.27
CA PHE A 108 -6.81 7.22 14.66
C PHE A 108 -7.90 6.73 15.61
N VAL A 109 -7.72 5.62 16.31
CA VAL A 109 -8.73 5.11 17.26
C VAL A 109 -9.06 6.16 18.33
N ARG A 110 -8.07 6.94 18.75
CA ARG A 110 -8.25 8.05 19.71
C ARG A 110 -9.03 9.24 19.16
N THR A 111 -9.22 9.36 17.84
CA THR A 111 -10.16 10.36 17.28
C THR A 111 -11.61 9.85 17.24
N LEU A 112 -11.82 8.54 17.42
CA LEU A 112 -13.15 7.92 17.41
C LEU A 112 -13.72 7.73 18.82
N THR A 113 -12.86 7.56 19.83
CA THR A 113 -13.31 7.35 21.20
C THR A 113 -12.25 7.71 22.24
N ASP A 114 -12.71 8.21 23.39
CA ASP A 114 -11.88 8.49 24.55
C ASP A 114 -11.58 7.26 25.42
N ARG A 115 -12.21 6.11 25.13
CA ARG A 115 -12.03 4.89 25.93
C ARG A 115 -10.56 4.40 25.86
N PRO A 116 -9.86 4.25 26.99
CA PRO A 116 -8.44 3.90 26.99
C PRO A 116 -8.15 2.49 26.48
N ARG A 117 -9.12 1.58 26.60
CA ARG A 117 -9.01 0.18 26.11
C ARG A 117 -9.25 0.06 24.60
N ALA A 118 -9.84 1.06 23.94
CA ALA A 118 -10.21 0.93 22.53
C ALA A 118 -9.01 0.71 21.59
N PRO A 119 -7.88 1.43 21.72
CA PRO A 119 -6.69 1.15 20.89
C PRO A 119 -6.11 -0.25 21.13
N VAL A 120 -6.23 -0.77 22.36
CA VAL A 120 -5.77 -2.13 22.70
C VAL A 120 -6.62 -3.15 21.97
N LEU A 121 -7.95 -3.05 22.09
CA LEU A 121 -8.88 -3.95 21.41
C LEU A 121 -8.77 -3.85 19.89
N ALA A 122 -8.61 -2.64 19.36
CA ALA A 122 -8.38 -2.44 17.93
C ALA A 122 -7.12 -3.16 17.46
N LEU A 123 -6.00 -3.05 18.19
CA LEU A 123 -4.77 -3.77 17.86
C LEU A 123 -4.98 -5.28 17.92
N VAL A 124 -5.60 -5.80 18.98
CA VAL A 124 -5.90 -7.23 19.11
C VAL A 124 -6.73 -7.70 17.91
N PHE A 125 -7.82 -7.01 17.57
CA PHE A 125 -8.68 -7.41 16.46
C PHE A 125 -8.01 -7.29 15.10
N VAL A 126 -7.20 -6.26 14.86
CA VAL A 126 -6.38 -6.16 13.64
C VAL A 126 -5.39 -7.33 13.54
N LEU A 127 -4.95 -7.93 14.64
CA LEU A 127 -4.01 -9.04 14.61
C LEU A 127 -4.69 -10.42 14.50
N VAL A 128 -5.91 -10.57 15.01
CA VAL A 128 -6.55 -11.90 15.18
C VAL A 128 -7.84 -12.11 14.39
N LEU A 129 -8.55 -11.05 13.99
CA LEU A 129 -9.90 -11.16 13.41
C LEU A 129 -9.88 -11.35 11.89
N TRP A 130 -9.05 -12.28 11.40
CA TRP A 130 -8.90 -12.60 9.97
C TRP A 130 -9.45 -13.98 9.60
N GLY A 131 -10.12 -14.64 10.54
CA GLY A 131 -10.62 -16.01 10.39
C GLY A 131 -9.58 -17.08 10.74
N VAL A 132 -9.95 -18.35 10.57
CA VAL A 132 -9.12 -19.50 10.96
C VAL A 132 -8.18 -19.99 9.85
N GLN A 133 -8.38 -19.51 8.62
CA GLN A 133 -7.54 -19.90 7.48
C GLN A 133 -6.32 -18.98 7.36
N PRO A 134 -5.12 -19.52 7.11
CA PRO A 134 -3.94 -18.71 6.87
C PRO A 134 -4.12 -17.95 5.55
N ARG A 135 -4.31 -16.64 5.64
CA ARG A 135 -4.33 -15.73 4.48
C ARG A 135 -3.10 -14.86 4.54
N VAL A 136 -2.19 -15.06 3.59
CA VAL A 136 -0.93 -14.34 3.46
C VAL A 136 -0.95 -13.56 2.16
N TRP A 137 -1.35 -12.30 2.26
CA TRP A 137 -1.30 -11.33 1.16
C TRP A 137 -1.08 -9.94 1.75
N SER A 138 -0.60 -8.99 0.94
CA SER A 138 -0.17 -7.66 1.36
C SER A 138 -1.25 -6.80 2.04
N GLY A 139 -2.53 -7.19 1.92
CA GLY A 139 -3.67 -6.58 2.62
C GLY A 139 -4.05 -7.20 3.97
N PHE A 140 -3.37 -8.27 4.41
CA PHE A 140 -3.63 -8.93 5.70
C PHE A 140 -2.56 -8.54 6.73
N PHE A 141 -3.01 -8.21 7.94
CA PHE A 141 -2.13 -7.77 9.05
C PHE A 141 -2.24 -8.71 10.25
N SER A 142 -2.62 -9.97 9.99
CA SER A 142 -2.74 -11.01 11.00
C SER A 142 -1.38 -11.41 11.56
N LEU A 143 -1.36 -12.06 12.72
CA LEU A 143 -0.13 -12.67 13.27
C LEU A 143 0.53 -13.65 12.29
N TRP A 144 -0.25 -14.28 11.40
CA TRP A 144 0.25 -15.17 10.36
C TRP A 144 0.90 -14.43 9.19
N ALA A 145 0.34 -13.29 8.79
CA ALA A 145 0.80 -12.50 7.65
C ALA A 145 1.98 -11.58 8.01
N LEU A 146 2.02 -11.07 9.24
CA LEU A 146 3.01 -10.10 9.71
C LEU A 146 4.46 -10.45 9.34
N PRO A 147 4.97 -11.69 9.55
CA PRO A 147 6.35 -12.02 9.20
C PRO A 147 6.72 -11.74 7.75
N PHE A 148 5.74 -11.76 6.85
CA PHE A 148 5.94 -11.69 5.40
C PHE A 148 5.74 -10.28 4.83
N VAL A 149 5.00 -9.41 5.52
CA VAL A 149 4.54 -8.13 4.97
C VAL A 149 5.06 -6.90 5.74
N THR A 150 5.83 -7.07 6.82
CA THR A 150 6.25 -5.95 7.69
C THR A 150 6.94 -4.82 6.91
N ALA A 151 7.81 -5.17 5.97
CA ALA A 151 8.58 -4.21 5.17
C ALA A 151 7.88 -3.75 3.88
N PHE A 152 6.65 -4.21 3.61
CA PHE A 152 6.01 -4.00 2.31
C PHE A 152 5.41 -2.59 2.18
N PRO A 153 5.37 -2.03 0.96
CA PRO A 153 4.73 -0.73 0.71
C PRO A 153 3.27 -0.66 1.18
N SER A 154 2.52 -1.76 1.10
CA SER A 154 1.13 -1.84 1.56
C SER A 154 0.98 -1.59 3.06
N THR A 155 1.89 -2.13 3.88
CA THR A 155 1.89 -1.97 5.33
C THR A 155 2.21 -0.53 5.72
N LEU A 156 3.20 0.07 5.05
CA LEU A 156 3.48 1.49 5.21
C LEU A 156 2.29 2.35 4.76
N ALA A 157 1.68 2.06 3.62
CA ALA A 157 0.53 2.80 3.13
C ALA A 157 -0.67 2.72 4.09
N LEU A 158 -0.92 1.57 4.73
CA LEU A 158 -1.94 1.47 5.78
C LEU A 158 -1.58 2.37 6.99
N ALA A 159 -0.33 2.32 7.44
CA ALA A 159 0.13 3.14 8.56
C ALA A 159 -0.07 4.65 8.28
N LEU A 160 0.33 5.09 7.08
CA LEU A 160 0.16 6.46 6.61
C LEU A 160 -1.32 6.83 6.44
N THR A 161 -2.17 5.89 5.99
CA THR A 161 -3.63 6.10 5.89
C THR A 161 -4.26 6.35 7.26
N LEU A 162 -3.87 5.58 8.28
CA LEU A 162 -4.36 5.78 9.64
C LEU A 162 -3.91 7.14 10.20
N LEU A 163 -2.67 7.56 9.92
CA LEU A 163 -2.18 8.89 10.27
C LEU A 163 -2.91 10.00 9.51
N LEU A 164 -3.23 9.78 8.23
CA LEU A 164 -4.02 10.70 7.41
C LEU A 164 -5.41 10.89 8.02
N TRP A 165 -6.11 9.82 8.36
CA TRP A 165 -7.44 9.89 8.97
C TRP A 165 -7.41 10.53 10.37
N ALA A 166 -6.39 10.21 11.18
CA ALA A 166 -6.20 10.84 12.48
C ALA A 166 -5.93 12.35 12.35
N GLY A 167 -5.04 12.72 11.42
CA GLY A 167 -4.70 14.12 11.13
C GLY A 167 -5.88 14.89 10.56
N LEU A 168 -6.63 14.29 9.65
CA LEU A 168 -7.83 14.87 9.06
C LEU A 168 -8.89 15.13 10.13
N SER A 169 -9.21 14.12 10.95
CA SER A 169 -10.19 14.28 12.04
C SER A 169 -9.83 15.46 12.96
N ARG A 170 -8.57 15.52 13.42
CA ARG A 170 -8.08 16.61 14.29
C ARG A 170 -8.03 17.97 13.60
N THR A 171 -7.83 18.00 12.28
CA THR A 171 -7.80 19.24 11.50
C THR A 171 -9.19 19.79 11.29
N LEU A 172 -10.18 18.92 11.07
CA LEU A 172 -11.58 19.30 10.92
C LEU A 172 -12.24 19.69 12.26
N ASP A 173 -11.77 19.12 13.38
CA ASP A 173 -12.27 19.41 14.73
C ASP A 173 -11.64 20.67 15.37
N ALA A 174 -10.75 21.36 14.65
CA ALA A 174 -10.03 22.54 15.13
C ALA A 174 -10.13 23.70 14.12
N PRO A 175 -9.83 24.94 14.55
CA PRO A 175 -9.74 26.07 13.62
C PRO A 175 -8.76 25.78 12.48
N ALA A 176 -9.12 26.23 11.27
CA ALA A 176 -8.35 25.96 10.06
C ALA A 176 -6.92 26.49 10.20
N ARG A 177 -5.94 25.61 9.92
CA ARG A 177 -4.51 25.96 9.84
C ARG A 177 -3.97 25.44 8.53
N TRP A 178 -3.48 26.33 7.67
CA TRP A 178 -2.96 25.98 6.35
C TRP A 178 -1.89 24.90 6.35
N PRO A 179 -0.85 24.95 7.23
CA PRO A 179 0.18 23.91 7.25
C PRO A 179 -0.37 22.50 7.52
N ARG A 180 -1.45 22.38 8.31
CA ARG A 180 -2.08 21.08 8.58
C ARG A 180 -2.74 20.53 7.32
N HIS A 181 -3.47 21.36 6.59
CA HIS A 181 -4.12 20.94 5.34
C HIS A 181 -3.10 20.57 4.27
N LEU A 182 -2.06 21.38 4.08
CA LEU A 182 -0.98 21.06 3.13
C LEU A 182 -0.26 19.76 3.54
N GLY A 183 0.00 19.56 4.83
CA GLY A 183 0.55 18.30 5.34
C GLY A 183 -0.34 17.09 5.06
N LEU A 184 -1.68 17.23 5.13
CA LEU A 184 -2.62 16.18 4.73
C LEU A 184 -2.56 15.89 3.23
N GLY A 185 -2.40 16.92 2.39
CA GLY A 185 -2.22 16.76 0.96
C GLY A 185 -0.96 15.97 0.60
N LEU A 186 0.18 16.33 1.20
CA LEU A 186 1.45 15.61 1.02
C LEU A 186 1.36 14.16 1.53
N LEU A 187 0.73 13.95 2.69
CA LEU A 187 0.52 12.61 3.23
C LEU A 187 -0.40 11.76 2.33
N GLY A 188 -1.45 12.37 1.76
CA GLY A 188 -2.32 11.72 0.77
C GLY A 188 -1.57 11.34 -0.50
N ALA A 189 -0.73 12.24 -1.04
CA ALA A 189 0.14 11.92 -2.16
C ALA A 189 1.13 10.80 -1.84
N LEU A 190 1.71 10.80 -0.64
CA LEU A 190 2.61 9.73 -0.20
C LEU A 190 1.91 8.37 -0.16
N VAL A 191 0.69 8.30 0.39
CA VAL A 191 -0.12 7.06 0.35
C VAL A 191 -0.33 6.62 -1.10
N ALA A 192 -0.69 7.55 -1.99
CA ALA A 192 -0.97 7.26 -3.38
C ALA A 192 0.25 6.71 -4.14
N LEU A 193 1.38 7.39 -4.01
CA LEU A 193 2.61 6.99 -4.66
C LEU A 193 3.17 5.69 -4.08
N VAL A 194 3.08 5.46 -2.77
CA VAL A 194 3.58 4.24 -2.14
C VAL A 194 2.73 3.02 -2.50
N HIS A 195 1.40 3.16 -2.52
CA HIS A 195 0.52 2.03 -2.80
C HIS A 195 -0.82 2.49 -3.41
N PRO A 196 -0.94 2.55 -4.75
CA PRO A 196 -2.11 3.07 -5.44
C PRO A 196 -3.43 2.43 -5.02
N VAL A 197 -3.44 1.11 -4.78
CA VAL A 197 -4.64 0.38 -4.34
C VAL A 197 -5.13 0.86 -2.96
N THR A 198 -4.22 1.18 -2.04
CA THR A 198 -4.59 1.67 -0.70
C THR A 198 -5.18 3.08 -0.75
N THR A 199 -4.85 3.87 -1.78
CA THR A 199 -5.39 5.22 -2.00
C THR A 199 -6.91 5.23 -2.05
N ALA A 200 -7.52 4.24 -2.71
CA ALA A 200 -8.98 4.16 -2.83
C ALA A 200 -9.63 4.02 -1.44
N MET A 201 -9.09 3.11 -0.62
CA MET A 201 -9.54 2.93 0.77
C MET A 201 -9.31 4.21 1.59
N ALA A 202 -8.12 4.81 1.49
CA ALA A 202 -7.76 6.04 2.19
C ALA A 202 -8.72 7.19 1.84
N GLY A 203 -9.03 7.37 0.56
CA GLY A 203 -9.95 8.37 0.04
C GLY A 203 -11.38 8.15 0.54
N LEU A 204 -11.89 6.91 0.48
CA LEU A 204 -13.23 6.58 1.00
C LEU A 204 -13.36 6.89 2.49
N GLY A 205 -12.37 6.52 3.30
CA GLY A 205 -12.35 6.86 4.73
C GLY A 205 -12.28 8.36 4.98
N ALA A 206 -11.47 9.09 4.21
CA ALA A 206 -11.37 10.54 4.31
C ALA A 206 -12.71 11.23 3.94
N LEU A 207 -13.35 10.78 2.86
CA LEU A 207 -14.68 11.25 2.44
C LEU A 207 -15.73 10.99 3.52
N ALA A 208 -15.74 9.81 4.14
CA ALA A 208 -16.66 9.52 5.24
C ALA A 208 -16.45 10.47 6.44
N LEU A 209 -15.19 10.74 6.81
CA LEU A 209 -14.86 11.66 7.90
C LEU A 209 -15.28 13.12 7.61
N VAL A 210 -15.13 13.56 6.37
CA VAL A 210 -15.58 14.87 5.90
C VAL A 210 -17.11 14.93 5.84
N ALA A 211 -17.77 13.90 5.29
CA ALA A 211 -19.21 13.85 5.10
C ALA A 211 -19.97 14.00 6.43
N VAL A 212 -19.52 13.35 7.49
CA VAL A 212 -20.09 13.46 8.84
C VAL A 212 -19.99 14.88 9.41
N ARG A 213 -19.02 15.67 8.94
CA ARG A 213 -18.76 17.05 9.42
C ARG A 213 -19.22 18.14 8.46
N ALA A 214 -19.57 17.80 7.23
CA ALA A 214 -19.72 18.72 6.09
C ALA A 214 -20.63 19.92 6.39
N ARG A 215 -21.74 19.70 7.10
CA ARG A 215 -22.73 20.74 7.45
C ARG A 215 -22.19 21.82 8.42
N HIS A 216 -21.12 21.51 9.15
CA HIS A 216 -20.55 22.39 10.18
C HIS A 216 -19.17 22.93 9.78
N LEU A 217 -18.66 22.55 8.61
CA LEU A 217 -17.34 23.01 8.17
C LEU A 217 -17.42 24.47 7.67
N PRO A 218 -16.56 25.36 8.18
CA PRO A 218 -16.46 26.71 7.66
C PRO A 218 -15.87 26.71 6.24
N ARG A 219 -16.10 27.79 5.48
CA ARG A 219 -15.52 27.97 4.14
C ARG A 219 -14.00 27.80 4.12
N THR A 220 -13.31 28.24 5.17
CA THR A 220 -11.85 28.09 5.30
C THR A 220 -11.39 26.63 5.39
N ALA A 221 -12.19 25.75 5.99
CA ALA A 221 -11.90 24.32 6.02
C ALA A 221 -12.06 23.70 4.62
N TRP A 222 -13.10 24.09 3.87
CA TRP A 222 -13.28 23.67 2.48
C TRP A 222 -12.14 24.13 1.56
N LEU A 223 -11.70 25.39 1.70
CA LEU A 223 -10.54 25.89 0.97
C LEU A 223 -9.26 25.14 1.34
N GLY A 224 -9.07 24.83 2.63
CA GLY A 224 -7.96 24.00 3.08
C GLY A 224 -7.99 22.60 2.49
N LEU A 225 -9.16 21.94 2.46
CA LEU A 225 -9.32 20.62 1.83
C LEU A 225 -9.07 20.67 0.32
N ALA A 226 -9.56 21.69 -0.37
CA ALA A 226 -9.30 21.89 -1.79
C ALA A 226 -7.80 22.09 -2.07
N ALA A 227 -7.10 22.88 -1.25
CA ALA A 227 -5.67 23.05 -1.37
C ALA A 227 -4.89 21.76 -1.06
N ALA A 228 -5.32 20.98 -0.07
CA ALA A 228 -4.75 19.68 0.23
C ALA A 228 -4.89 18.72 -0.96
N ALA A 229 -6.07 18.67 -1.58
CA ALA A 229 -6.32 17.86 -2.76
C ALA A 229 -5.49 18.34 -3.97
N GLY A 230 -5.44 19.65 -4.22
CA GLY A 230 -4.63 20.23 -5.29
C GLY A 230 -3.14 19.94 -5.13
N LEU A 231 -2.60 20.07 -3.90
CA LEU A 231 -1.22 19.72 -3.60
C LEU A 231 -0.95 18.22 -3.77
N ALA A 232 -1.89 17.37 -3.36
CA ALA A 232 -1.75 15.92 -3.53
C ALA A 232 -1.66 15.56 -5.02
N VAL A 233 -2.57 16.10 -5.83
CA VAL A 233 -2.56 15.91 -7.30
C VAL A 233 -1.25 16.41 -7.89
N ALA A 234 -0.81 17.62 -7.56
CA ALA A 234 0.44 18.19 -8.06
C ALA A 234 1.65 17.30 -7.74
N ALA A 235 1.76 16.83 -6.49
CA ALA A 235 2.84 15.95 -6.05
C ALA A 235 2.81 14.58 -6.76
N ILE A 236 1.63 14.00 -6.97
CA ILE A 236 1.48 12.74 -7.71
C ILE A 236 1.88 12.92 -9.18
N THR A 237 1.45 14.01 -9.83
CA THR A 237 1.76 14.29 -11.24
C THR A 237 3.23 14.66 -11.46
N ALA A 238 3.89 15.22 -10.45
CA ALA A 238 5.30 15.58 -10.50
C ALA A 238 6.24 14.40 -10.22
N TRP A 239 5.71 13.21 -9.90
CA TRP A 239 6.55 12.04 -9.60
C TRP A 239 7.26 11.54 -10.86
N PRO A 240 8.61 11.48 -10.88
CA PRO A 240 9.35 11.34 -12.13
C PRO A 240 9.52 9.89 -12.61
N TYR A 241 9.29 8.89 -11.75
CA TYR A 241 9.65 7.50 -12.05
C TYR A 241 8.60 6.74 -12.86
N TYR A 242 7.33 7.15 -12.76
CA TYR A 242 6.24 6.54 -13.53
C TYR A 242 5.04 7.49 -13.59
N SER A 243 4.25 7.36 -14.66
CA SER A 243 2.98 8.10 -14.78
C SER A 243 1.87 7.42 -13.97
N PHE A 244 1.38 8.09 -12.94
CA PHE A 244 0.28 7.60 -12.12
C PHE A 244 -1.02 7.43 -12.92
N THR A 245 -1.30 8.36 -13.85
CA THR A 245 -2.49 8.28 -14.72
C THR A 245 -2.35 7.16 -15.75
N GLY A 246 -1.14 6.93 -16.27
CA GLY A 246 -0.83 5.79 -17.14
C GLY A 246 -1.04 4.45 -16.44
N LEU A 247 -0.77 4.37 -15.14
CA LEU A 247 -1.04 3.17 -14.35
C LEU A 247 -2.55 2.87 -14.24
N LEU A 248 -3.37 3.91 -14.05
CA LEU A 248 -4.82 3.76 -13.99
C LEU A 248 -5.40 3.33 -15.34
N SER A 249 -4.96 3.92 -16.44
CA SER A 249 -5.44 3.51 -17.78
C SER A 249 -5.05 2.08 -18.11
N ALA A 250 -3.80 1.67 -17.84
CA ALA A 250 -3.34 0.30 -18.07
C ALA A 250 -4.16 -0.74 -17.27
N SER A 251 -4.51 -0.42 -16.03
CA SER A 251 -5.33 -1.31 -15.18
C SER A 251 -6.74 -1.53 -15.76
N HIS A 252 -7.31 -0.51 -16.39
CA HIS A 252 -8.63 -0.55 -17.01
C HIS A 252 -8.64 -1.43 -18.27
N GLU A 253 -7.61 -1.31 -19.11
CA GLU A 253 -7.45 -2.13 -20.31
C GLU A 253 -7.29 -3.61 -20.00
N LEU A 254 -6.50 -3.95 -18.98
CA LEU A 254 -6.33 -5.33 -18.51
C LEU A 254 -7.64 -5.92 -18.00
N TRP A 255 -8.43 -5.14 -17.25
CA TRP A 255 -9.75 -5.56 -16.80
C TRP A 255 -10.71 -5.82 -17.97
N TYR A 256 -10.72 -4.95 -18.98
CA TYR A 256 -11.54 -5.16 -20.18
C TYR A 256 -11.13 -6.40 -20.97
N CYS A 257 -9.83 -6.64 -21.14
CA CYS A 257 -9.33 -7.84 -21.81
C CYS A 257 -9.74 -9.10 -21.05
N CYS A 258 -9.53 -9.14 -19.73
CA CYS A 258 -9.87 -10.31 -18.91
C CYS A 258 -11.39 -10.56 -18.84
N SER A 259 -12.20 -9.50 -18.83
CA SER A 259 -13.66 -9.62 -18.83
C SER A 259 -14.25 -10.04 -20.18
N ARG A 260 -13.65 -9.65 -21.31
CA ARG A 260 -14.00 -10.17 -22.65
C ARG A 260 -13.49 -11.59 -22.89
N ALA A 261 -12.30 -11.92 -22.40
CA ALA A 261 -11.69 -13.24 -22.53
C ALA A 261 -12.30 -14.29 -21.59
N ARG A 262 -13.46 -14.03 -20.96
CA ARG A 262 -14.20 -15.04 -20.20
C ARG A 262 -14.53 -16.24 -21.10
N PRO A 263 -13.90 -17.41 -20.89
CA PRO A 263 -14.18 -18.55 -21.71
C PRO A 263 -15.62 -19.04 -21.44
N SER A 264 -16.24 -19.66 -22.43
CA SER A 264 -17.66 -20.06 -22.40
C SER A 264 -18.03 -20.97 -21.22
N TRP A 265 -17.08 -21.72 -20.65
CA TRP A 265 -17.31 -22.61 -19.50
C TRP A 265 -17.61 -21.88 -18.18
N TRP A 266 -17.29 -20.59 -18.05
CA TRP A 266 -17.65 -19.79 -16.88
C TRP A 266 -19.12 -19.32 -16.91
N ARG A 267 -19.79 -19.38 -18.07
CA ARG A 267 -21.20 -18.99 -18.22
C ARG A 267 -22.18 -20.11 -17.92
N SER A 268 -21.74 -21.37 -17.86
CA SER A 268 -22.61 -22.53 -17.73
C SER A 268 -22.71 -23.15 -16.32
N GLY A 269 -22.09 -22.55 -15.29
CA GLY A 269 -22.30 -22.97 -13.89
C GLY A 269 -21.87 -24.42 -13.55
N GLY A 270 -21.04 -25.05 -14.37
CA GLY A 270 -20.55 -26.42 -14.13
C GLY A 270 -19.35 -26.43 -13.17
N SER A 271 -19.50 -27.06 -12.00
CA SER A 271 -18.36 -27.41 -11.15
C SER A 271 -17.47 -28.43 -11.88
N PRO A 272 -16.13 -28.34 -11.79
CA PRO A 272 -15.23 -29.31 -12.40
C PRO A 272 -15.15 -30.54 -11.50
N ALA A 273 -16.17 -31.40 -11.55
CA ALA A 273 -15.98 -32.80 -11.17
C ALA A 273 -15.42 -33.54 -12.39
N GLY A 274 -14.14 -33.95 -12.32
CA GLY A 274 -13.70 -35.11 -13.12
C GLY A 274 -12.53 -34.96 -14.09
N THR A 275 -11.65 -33.96 -14.02
CA THR A 275 -10.39 -34.01 -14.77
C THR A 275 -9.24 -34.51 -13.90
N ARG A 276 -8.95 -35.80 -14.07
CA ARG A 276 -7.79 -36.51 -13.52
C ARG A 276 -6.51 -35.82 -14.02
N TRP A 277 -5.66 -35.36 -13.10
CA TRP A 277 -4.32 -34.85 -13.41
C TRP A 277 -3.51 -35.97 -14.09
N VAL A 278 -3.16 -35.78 -15.37
CA VAL A 278 -2.17 -36.60 -16.06
C VAL A 278 -0.87 -35.80 -16.03
N GLY A 279 0.18 -36.38 -15.44
CA GLY A 279 1.51 -35.77 -15.33
C GLY A 279 2.17 -35.51 -16.69
N PRO A 280 3.29 -34.76 -16.72
CA PRO A 280 3.87 -34.26 -17.97
C PRO A 280 4.59 -35.40 -18.71
N GLY A 281 4.08 -35.77 -19.88
CA GLY A 281 4.81 -36.54 -20.90
C GLY A 281 5.65 -35.61 -21.80
N PRO A 282 6.65 -36.14 -22.53
CA PRO A 282 7.62 -35.36 -23.29
C PRO A 282 7.01 -34.65 -24.51
N PRO A 283 7.69 -33.64 -25.09
CA PRO A 283 7.05 -32.67 -25.97
C PRO A 283 6.90 -33.23 -27.38
N SER A 284 5.69 -33.64 -27.76
CA SER A 284 5.34 -33.89 -29.15
C SER A 284 4.23 -32.94 -29.61
N ARG A 285 4.62 -31.99 -30.47
CA ARG A 285 3.86 -31.27 -31.50
C ARG A 285 2.43 -30.83 -31.14
N TRP A 286 2.29 -29.55 -30.85
CA TRP A 286 1.01 -28.84 -30.90
C TRP A 286 0.41 -28.87 -32.32
N PRO A 287 -0.89 -29.18 -32.49
CA PRO A 287 -1.55 -29.01 -33.77
C PRO A 287 -1.79 -27.52 -34.03
N ALA A 288 -1.41 -27.06 -35.23
CA ALA A 288 -1.67 -25.71 -35.70
C ALA A 288 -3.19 -25.52 -35.89
N SER A 289 -3.84 -24.85 -34.94
CA SER A 289 -5.20 -24.34 -35.12
C SER A 289 -5.14 -22.94 -35.72
N SER A 290 -5.52 -22.84 -36.99
CA SER A 290 -5.72 -21.61 -37.74
C SER A 290 -7.01 -20.90 -37.27
N ARG A 291 -6.95 -20.17 -36.17
CA ARG A 291 -7.85 -19.03 -35.87
C ARG A 291 -7.05 -17.97 -35.12
N SER A 292 -6.80 -16.85 -35.79
CA SER A 292 -6.13 -15.68 -35.22
C SER A 292 -7.00 -15.03 -34.13
N PRO A 293 -6.50 -14.83 -32.90
CA PRO A 293 -7.08 -13.86 -31.98
C PRO A 293 -6.50 -12.48 -32.33
N SER A 294 -6.92 -11.90 -33.46
CA SER A 294 -6.46 -10.59 -33.94
C SER A 294 -7.27 -9.42 -33.36
N SER A 295 -7.74 -9.51 -32.12
CA SER A 295 -8.59 -8.47 -31.51
C SER A 295 -8.29 -8.23 -30.03
N CYS A 296 -7.01 -8.17 -29.67
CA CYS A 296 -6.52 -7.45 -28.50
C CYS A 296 -5.15 -6.85 -28.86
N PRO A 297 -5.06 -5.57 -29.26
CA PRO A 297 -3.77 -4.90 -29.26
C PRO A 297 -3.44 -4.62 -27.80
N VAL A 298 -2.50 -5.36 -27.22
CA VAL A 298 -1.76 -4.85 -26.07
C VAL A 298 -0.79 -3.84 -26.67
N PRO A 299 -0.93 -2.52 -26.44
CA PRO A 299 0.12 -1.61 -26.82
C PRO A 299 1.21 -1.74 -25.75
N TRP A 300 2.19 -2.59 -26.02
CA TRP A 300 3.54 -2.36 -25.50
C TRP A 300 4.02 -1.06 -26.15
N PRO A 301 4.52 -0.07 -25.40
CA PRO A 301 4.93 1.20 -26.00
C PRO A 301 6.27 1.02 -26.74
N ALA A 302 6.19 0.53 -27.97
CA ALA A 302 7.20 0.77 -28.99
C ALA A 302 6.90 2.14 -29.61
N ALA A 303 7.54 3.20 -29.08
CA ALA A 303 7.94 4.43 -29.79
C ALA A 303 8.02 5.61 -28.81
N MET A 304 9.25 6.02 -28.48
CA MET A 304 9.65 7.43 -28.48
C MET A 304 11.18 7.47 -28.64
N SER A 305 11.61 7.11 -29.85
CA SER A 305 12.90 7.51 -30.39
C SER A 305 12.71 8.85 -31.11
N ARG A 306 13.10 9.94 -30.46
CA ARG A 306 13.75 11.13 -31.01
C ARG A 306 14.03 12.11 -29.88
#